data_AF-A0A927LRU8-F1
#
_entry.id   AF-A0A927LRU8-F1
#
_cell.length_a   1.000
_cell.length_b   1.000
_cell.length_c   1.000
_cell.angle_alpha   90.00
_cell.angle_beta   90.00
_cell.angle_gamma   90.00
#
_symmetry.space_group_name_H-M   'P 1'
#
loop_
_entity.id
_entity.type
_entity.pdbx_description
1 polymer ?
#
loop_
_entity_poly.entity_id
_entity_poly.type
_entity_poly.pdbx_seq_one_letter_code
_entity_poly.pdbx_strand_id
1 'polypeptide(L)'
;MKAKAITLLLCICLILGLTGCGVTGGSGMAGTGGAAATNGVSSSKSDKEKSIDENVFPKDKVIDVKITLDPNDFQDMLDNASAEEFKTASVDYNGKHIDHVAVRTKGNLSLRSVVNSDSDRYSFKIAFDEYISSQSLEGITKINLNNNYSDPTYMREFLAYELAEQMGLPTPKYSHVNLYVNNELKGLYLAVEQLGESYLERNFGSSNGALYKANGGNGSELNWLEKASAYTGLDLKSGSTKGEELLAMVNELNNGTDYEKVLDVEEALKFIALNMATANMDSYLGGNKHNYYLYENKGTFSILPWDYNMAFGGLGGTGILMDEPTQGAVADRPLVDKLLKVDKYKEQYHQIVQEMVQGYLSEDKFAARVQELADLISDGVAKDPTAFYTYDQYQQGITQLKSFNSQMVASLTKQLDGTSPSSGDGSGNGGGMGGGMPGMGAGNNNGKKGQQVQAQAAAVNGQVQQNGQGGQQVQNGQGGQQVQNGQGGQQMQNGQGGQQAQNGQGGQQMQNGPGGRQGGPGGGFGGPGGGGPGGPGGQQQPQGSASEAMMAGAAFIALLAACFIVVFYKRKRL
;
A
#
# COMPACT_ATOMS: atom_id res chain seq x y z
N MET A 1 33.25 55.99 -4.51
CA MET A 1 34.20 56.10 -5.65
C MET A 1 35.02 54.81 -5.69
N LYS A 2 35.34 54.17 -6.82
CA LYS A 2 34.98 54.27 -8.25
C LYS A 2 35.16 52.82 -8.81
N ALA A 3 34.21 52.26 -9.59
CA ALA A 3 34.28 52.04 -11.05
C ALA A 3 35.50 51.22 -11.55
N LYS A 4 35.44 50.25 -12.49
CA LYS A 4 34.43 49.63 -13.41
C LYS A 4 35.06 48.28 -13.90
N ALA A 5 34.38 47.17 -14.22
CA ALA A 5 33.43 46.88 -15.33
C ALA A 5 33.99 47.05 -16.76
N ILE A 6 34.23 45.93 -17.49
CA ILE A 6 34.49 45.73 -18.95
C ILE A 6 34.73 44.21 -19.18
N THR A 7 34.38 43.49 -20.27
CA THR A 7 33.35 43.62 -21.34
C THR A 7 33.09 42.21 -21.95
N LEU A 8 31.98 42.06 -22.70
CA LEU A 8 31.39 40.86 -23.34
C LEU A 8 32.04 40.47 -24.72
N LEU A 9 31.57 39.35 -25.33
CA LEU A 9 31.75 38.84 -26.73
C LEU A 9 33.06 38.04 -27.06
N LEU A 10 33.13 37.14 -28.07
CA LEU A 10 32.22 36.10 -28.65
C LEU A 10 32.98 35.27 -29.75
N CYS A 11 32.41 34.15 -30.21
CA CYS A 11 32.66 33.42 -31.49
C CYS A 11 33.98 32.64 -31.78
N ILE A 12 33.87 31.30 -31.81
CA ILE A 12 33.97 30.38 -32.98
C ILE A 12 35.16 30.45 -33.98
N CYS A 13 35.84 29.30 -34.14
CA CYS A 13 36.32 28.65 -35.39
C CYS A 13 36.39 27.12 -35.12
N LEU A 14 35.72 26.20 -35.84
CA LEU A 14 35.97 25.67 -37.21
C LEU A 14 37.41 25.15 -37.39
N ILE A 15 37.74 23.84 -37.36
CA ILE A 15 37.34 22.65 -38.18
C ILE A 15 38.11 22.52 -39.51
N LEU A 16 38.74 21.35 -39.71
CA LEU A 16 39.04 20.57 -40.96
C LEU A 16 40.29 19.69 -40.69
N GLY A 17 40.47 18.44 -41.18
CA GLY A 17 39.65 17.50 -41.97
C GLY A 17 40.26 16.06 -41.79
N LEU A 18 40.12 15.04 -42.66
CA LEU A 18 39.52 14.90 -44.00
C LEU A 18 39.19 13.40 -44.28
N THR A 19 37.97 13.15 -44.77
CA THR A 19 37.49 12.10 -45.72
C THR A 19 38.29 10.82 -46.04
N GLY A 20 37.55 9.71 -46.17
CA GLY A 20 37.79 8.64 -47.16
C GLY A 20 36.46 8.21 -47.81
N CYS A 21 36.42 8.00 -49.13
CA CYS A 21 35.18 7.77 -49.88
C CYS A 21 35.17 6.42 -50.63
N GLY A 22 33.98 5.87 -50.86
CA GLY A 22 33.76 4.73 -51.77
C GLY A 22 32.28 4.62 -52.16
N VAL A 23 31.97 4.83 -53.44
CA VAL A 23 30.60 4.75 -53.99
C VAL A 23 30.62 3.98 -55.30
N THR A 24 29.72 3.01 -55.43
CA THR A 24 29.20 2.50 -56.71
C THR A 24 27.70 2.32 -56.54
N GLY A 25 26.90 2.78 -57.52
CA GLY A 25 25.44 2.74 -57.44
C GLY A 25 24.82 1.60 -58.25
N GLY A 26 23.63 1.15 -57.82
CA GLY A 26 22.76 0.26 -58.57
C GLY A 26 21.31 0.57 -58.20
N SER A 27 20.44 0.80 -59.19
CA SER A 27 19.07 1.23 -59.00
C SER A 27 18.08 0.05 -58.99
N GLY A 28 17.11 0.09 -58.08
CA GLY A 28 16.01 -0.87 -57.98
C GLY A 28 14.84 -0.27 -57.21
N MET A 29 13.61 -0.54 -57.66
CA MET A 29 12.39 -0.02 -57.03
C MET A 29 12.07 -0.76 -55.72
N ALA A 30 11.66 -0.02 -54.68
CA ALA A 30 11.14 -0.60 -53.44
C ALA A 30 9.61 -0.70 -53.49
N GLY A 31 9.08 -1.92 -53.38
CA GLY A 31 7.68 -2.20 -53.02
C GLY A 31 7.57 -2.46 -51.52
N THR A 32 6.45 -2.09 -50.91
CA THR A 32 6.23 -2.19 -49.45
C THR A 32 5.93 -3.62 -48.98
N GLY A 33 6.45 -3.99 -47.81
CA GLY A 33 6.26 -5.34 -47.24
C GLY A 33 7.05 -5.63 -45.96
N GLY A 34 7.28 -4.62 -45.11
CA GLY A 34 8.05 -4.80 -43.88
C GLY A 34 7.18 -5.29 -42.71
N ALA A 35 7.29 -6.57 -42.37
CA ALA A 35 6.75 -7.07 -41.10
C ALA A 35 7.57 -6.51 -39.92
N ALA A 36 6.92 -5.93 -38.92
CA ALA A 36 7.59 -5.42 -37.73
C ALA A 36 8.08 -6.58 -36.86
N ALA A 37 9.39 -6.71 -36.68
CA ALA A 37 9.97 -7.70 -35.80
C ALA A 37 9.80 -7.27 -34.34
N THR A 38 9.08 -8.08 -33.55
CA THR A 38 8.94 -7.89 -32.10
C THR A 38 10.28 -8.18 -31.41
N ASN A 39 11.00 -7.13 -31.02
CA ASN A 39 12.23 -7.24 -30.23
C ASN A 39 11.92 -7.65 -28.78
N GLY A 40 11.70 -8.96 -28.57
CA GLY A 40 11.63 -9.56 -27.23
C GLY A 40 12.99 -9.51 -26.54
N VAL A 41 13.32 -8.37 -25.92
CA VAL A 41 14.57 -8.19 -25.17
C VAL A 41 14.48 -8.90 -23.82
N SER A 42 14.80 -10.18 -23.81
CA SER A 42 15.15 -10.89 -22.57
C SER A 42 16.53 -10.39 -22.09
N SER A 43 16.54 -9.24 -21.43
CA SER A 43 17.74 -8.70 -20.79
C SER A 43 18.15 -9.58 -19.60
N SER A 44 19.35 -10.14 -19.65
CA SER A 44 19.92 -10.80 -18.49
C SER A 44 20.17 -9.75 -17.40
N LYS A 45 19.51 -9.88 -16.24
CA LYS A 45 19.72 -9.01 -15.07
C LYS A 45 21.22 -8.80 -14.80
N SER A 46 21.58 -7.57 -14.43
CA SER A 46 22.96 -7.26 -14.07
C SER A 46 23.40 -8.06 -12.84
N ASP A 47 24.69 -8.36 -12.69
CA ASP A 47 25.17 -9.14 -11.54
C ASP A 47 24.95 -8.41 -10.20
N LYS A 48 24.91 -7.08 -10.21
CA LYS A 48 24.48 -6.26 -9.06
C LYS A 48 23.01 -6.50 -8.71
N GLU A 49 22.13 -6.60 -9.70
CA GLU A 49 20.70 -6.85 -9.46
C GLU A 49 20.44 -8.30 -9.00
N LYS A 50 21.14 -9.29 -9.58
CA LYS A 50 21.13 -10.66 -9.05
C LYS A 50 21.57 -10.70 -7.59
N SER A 51 22.64 -9.98 -7.24
CA SER A 51 23.12 -9.90 -5.86
C SER A 51 22.06 -9.31 -4.92
N ILE A 52 21.35 -8.24 -5.33
CA ILE A 52 20.21 -7.69 -4.59
C ILE A 52 19.09 -8.73 -4.43
N ASP A 53 18.70 -9.40 -5.51
CA ASP A 53 17.64 -10.42 -5.49
C ASP A 53 18.02 -11.67 -4.67
N GLU A 54 19.29 -12.05 -4.62
CA GLU A 54 19.77 -13.25 -3.91
C GLU A 54 20.10 -13.02 -2.43
N ASN A 55 20.55 -11.81 -2.07
CA ASN A 55 21.08 -11.48 -0.75
C ASN A 55 20.22 -10.50 0.05
N VAL A 56 19.50 -9.58 -0.60
CA VAL A 56 18.71 -8.53 0.06
C VAL A 56 17.21 -8.86 -0.02
N PHE A 57 16.71 -9.26 -1.18
CA PHE A 57 15.29 -9.54 -1.41
C PHE A 57 15.01 -10.93 -2.02
N PRO A 58 15.44 -12.02 -1.36
CA PRO A 58 15.19 -13.38 -1.84
C PRO A 58 13.73 -13.81 -1.69
N LYS A 59 13.23 -14.51 -2.72
CA LYS A 59 11.84 -14.97 -2.83
C LYS A 59 11.66 -16.49 -2.62
N ASP A 60 12.75 -17.15 -2.24
CA ASP A 60 12.90 -18.61 -2.07
C ASP A 60 13.27 -19.02 -0.64
N LYS A 61 13.64 -18.07 0.23
CA LYS A 61 14.06 -18.28 1.62
C LYS A 61 13.70 -17.06 2.49
N VAL A 62 13.30 -17.30 3.74
CA VAL A 62 13.19 -16.23 4.74
C VAL A 62 14.58 -15.93 5.29
N ILE A 63 14.95 -14.66 5.38
CA ILE A 63 16.26 -14.20 5.91
C ILE A 63 16.10 -13.48 7.25
N ASP A 64 17.15 -13.51 8.08
CA ASP A 64 17.20 -12.74 9.31
C ASP A 64 17.59 -11.28 9.05
N VAL A 65 16.87 -10.35 9.68
CA VAL A 65 17.24 -8.92 9.77
C VAL A 65 17.30 -8.56 11.26
N LYS A 66 18.48 -8.19 11.76
CA LYS A 66 18.70 -7.95 13.20
C LYS A 66 19.13 -6.50 13.41
N ILE A 67 18.30 -5.74 14.12
CA ILE A 67 18.55 -4.34 14.47
C ILE A 67 19.09 -4.29 15.89
N THR A 68 20.19 -3.57 16.12
CA THR A 68 20.76 -3.32 17.45
C THR A 68 20.87 -1.82 17.69
N LEU A 69 20.27 -1.34 18.77
CA LEU A 69 20.27 0.08 19.18
C LEU A 69 20.18 0.20 20.71
N ASP A 70 20.45 1.39 21.24
CA ASP A 70 20.35 1.61 22.69
C ASP A 70 18.92 1.28 23.19
N PRO A 71 18.75 0.48 24.27
CA PRO A 71 17.43 0.11 24.76
C PRO A 71 16.54 1.29 25.16
N ASN A 72 17.13 2.41 25.59
CA ASN A 72 16.40 3.63 25.92
C ASN A 72 15.93 4.35 24.64
N ASP A 73 16.78 4.42 23.61
CA ASP A 73 16.38 4.95 22.28
C ASP A 73 15.28 4.09 21.66
N PHE A 74 15.33 2.77 21.81
CA PHE A 74 14.25 1.88 21.36
C PHE A 74 12.95 2.12 22.14
N GLN A 75 13.01 2.18 23.48
CA GLN A 75 11.81 2.47 24.28
C GLN A 75 11.21 3.84 23.95
N ASP A 76 12.03 4.88 23.80
CA ASP A 76 11.60 6.22 23.40
C ASP A 76 10.99 6.24 21.99
N MET A 77 11.50 5.42 21.06
CA MET A 77 10.89 5.20 19.73
C MET A 77 9.52 4.52 19.82
N LEU A 78 9.27 3.63 20.79
CA LEU A 78 7.96 3.01 20.99
C LEU A 78 6.99 3.97 21.70
N ASP A 79 7.44 4.63 22.76
CA ASP A 79 6.65 5.59 23.55
C ASP A 79 6.22 6.79 22.69
N ASN A 80 7.08 7.24 21.78
CA ASN A 80 6.82 8.35 20.84
C ASN A 80 6.57 7.86 19.40
N ALA A 81 6.10 6.63 19.19
CA ALA A 81 6.02 5.98 17.87
C ALA A 81 5.32 6.79 16.76
N SER A 82 4.39 7.69 17.11
CA SER A 82 3.71 8.58 16.15
C SER A 82 4.54 9.76 15.64
N ALA A 83 5.71 10.04 16.24
CA ALA A 83 6.61 11.11 15.80
C ALA A 83 7.47 10.72 14.59
N GLU A 84 7.58 9.41 14.30
CA GLU A 84 8.46 8.87 13.24
C GLU A 84 9.90 9.40 13.33
N GLU A 85 10.46 9.52 14.54
CA GLU A 85 11.85 9.94 14.75
C GLU A 85 12.85 8.81 14.48
N PHE A 86 13.96 9.14 13.79
CA PHE A 86 15.08 8.23 13.59
C PHE A 86 15.98 8.13 14.83
N LYS A 87 16.24 6.90 15.26
CA LYS A 87 17.28 6.55 16.23
C LYS A 87 18.45 5.87 15.53
N THR A 88 19.65 5.94 16.12
CA THR A 88 20.86 5.32 15.55
C THR A 88 20.93 3.85 15.93
N ALA A 89 21.22 2.99 14.94
CA ALA A 89 21.35 1.55 15.10
C ALA A 89 22.56 1.02 14.31
N SER A 90 22.91 -0.24 14.56
CA SER A 90 23.53 -1.11 13.56
C SER A 90 22.52 -2.18 13.10
N VAL A 91 22.71 -2.70 11.89
CA VAL A 91 21.85 -3.72 11.29
C VAL A 91 22.69 -4.85 10.71
N ASP A 92 22.43 -6.07 11.16
CA ASP A 92 22.85 -7.30 10.48
C ASP A 92 21.73 -7.75 9.54
N TYR A 93 21.91 -7.47 8.24
CA TYR A 93 20.95 -7.85 7.21
C TYR A 93 21.47 -9.08 6.46
N ASN A 94 20.86 -10.25 6.66
CA ASN A 94 21.31 -11.52 6.05
C ASN A 94 22.82 -11.79 6.24
N GLY A 95 23.34 -11.52 7.45
CA GLY A 95 24.76 -11.68 7.79
C GLY A 95 25.69 -10.55 7.31
N LYS A 96 25.16 -9.46 6.75
CA LYS A 96 25.93 -8.26 6.36
C LYS A 96 25.71 -7.16 7.42
N HIS A 97 26.73 -6.93 8.25
CA HIS A 97 26.71 -5.91 9.30
C HIS A 97 26.90 -4.51 8.72
N ILE A 98 26.09 -3.54 9.17
CA ILE A 98 26.19 -2.13 8.80
C ILE A 98 25.97 -1.27 10.05
N ASP A 99 26.97 -0.46 10.41
CA ASP A 99 26.91 0.53 11.51
C ASP A 99 26.35 1.89 11.06
N HIS A 100 25.87 2.69 12.02
CA HIS A 100 25.37 4.06 11.81
C HIS A 100 24.20 4.13 10.82
N VAL A 101 23.25 3.20 10.99
CA VAL A 101 22.00 3.12 10.23
C VAL A 101 20.90 3.85 11.01
N ALA A 102 20.02 4.56 10.32
CA ALA A 102 18.86 5.19 10.95
C ALA A 102 17.65 4.25 10.93
N VAL A 103 17.03 4.03 12.09
CA VAL A 103 15.83 3.19 12.24
C VAL A 103 14.72 3.96 12.93
N ARG A 104 13.47 3.75 12.48
CA ARG A 104 12.28 4.34 13.08
C ARG A 104 11.01 3.50 12.86
N THR A 105 9.98 3.75 13.65
CA THR A 105 8.59 3.38 13.33
C THR A 105 8.12 4.04 12.02
N LYS A 106 7.14 3.47 11.33
CA LYS A 106 6.51 4.05 10.13
C LYS A 106 5.04 3.63 9.97
N GLY A 107 4.29 4.40 9.20
CA GLY A 107 3.00 4.01 8.63
C GLY A 107 1.90 5.05 8.83
N ASN A 108 0.71 4.79 8.30
CA ASN A 108 -0.47 5.62 8.54
C ASN A 108 -1.51 4.83 9.36
N LEU A 109 -2.40 4.08 8.71
CA LEU A 109 -3.36 3.22 9.39
C LEU A 109 -2.67 2.16 10.28
N SER A 110 -1.65 1.49 9.76
CA SER A 110 -0.87 0.48 10.47
C SER A 110 -0.17 1.04 11.72
N LEU A 111 0.45 2.21 11.62
CA LEU A 111 1.09 2.87 12.77
C LEU A 111 0.05 3.27 13.83
N ARG A 112 -1.00 4.01 13.42
CA ARG A 112 -2.07 4.46 14.33
C ARG A 112 -2.81 3.30 14.99
N SER A 113 -2.96 2.17 14.30
CA SER A 113 -3.62 1.00 14.87
C SER A 113 -2.81 0.34 15.99
N VAL A 114 -1.48 0.33 15.89
CA VAL A 114 -0.60 -0.22 16.93
C VAL A 114 -0.58 0.73 18.14
N VAL A 115 -0.38 2.05 17.90
CA VAL A 115 -0.36 3.10 18.95
C VAL A 115 -1.66 3.14 19.79
N ASN A 116 -2.80 2.73 19.23
CA ASN A 116 -4.10 2.70 19.92
C ASN A 116 -4.48 1.28 20.37
N SER A 117 -3.50 0.43 20.69
CA SER A 117 -3.69 -0.96 21.10
C SER A 117 -2.62 -1.44 22.09
N ASP A 118 -2.79 -2.63 22.66
CA ASP A 118 -1.79 -3.29 23.52
C ASP A 118 -0.68 -4.03 22.71
N SER A 119 -0.51 -3.73 21.41
CA SER A 119 0.48 -4.38 20.53
C SER A 119 1.76 -3.55 20.40
N ASP A 120 2.92 -4.21 20.34
CA ASP A 120 4.22 -3.62 19.99
C ASP A 120 4.63 -3.87 18.53
N ARG A 121 3.74 -4.43 17.70
CA ARG A 121 4.02 -4.87 16.32
C ARG A 121 4.08 -3.71 15.32
N TYR A 122 5.01 -2.78 15.53
CA TYR A 122 5.22 -1.66 14.64
C TYR A 122 5.79 -2.08 13.28
N SER A 123 5.40 -1.35 12.23
CA SER A 123 6.16 -1.31 10.97
C SER A 123 7.41 -0.44 11.18
N PHE A 124 8.56 -0.83 10.62
CA PHE A 124 9.82 -0.09 10.75
C PHE A 124 10.38 0.39 9.41
N LYS A 125 11.09 1.52 9.40
CA LYS A 125 11.92 1.99 8.29
C LYS A 125 13.39 1.90 8.69
N ILE A 126 14.19 1.33 7.80
CA ILE A 126 15.66 1.32 7.84
C ILE A 126 16.15 2.28 6.77
N ALA A 127 17.09 3.17 7.10
CA ALA A 127 17.75 4.08 6.17
C ALA A 127 19.28 4.07 6.40
N PHE A 128 20.02 3.54 5.43
CA PHE A 128 21.47 3.39 5.47
C PHE A 128 22.19 4.73 5.13
N ASP A 129 21.59 5.52 4.25
CA ASP A 129 22.12 6.80 3.73
C ASP A 129 21.88 8.01 4.64
N GLU A 130 21.06 7.87 5.69
CA GLU A 130 20.57 9.00 6.51
C GLU A 130 21.69 9.73 7.28
N TYR A 131 22.63 8.98 7.88
CA TYR A 131 23.78 9.54 8.60
C TYR A 131 25.07 9.53 7.76
N ILE A 132 25.15 8.67 6.74
CA ILE A 132 26.31 8.52 5.84
C ILE A 132 25.78 8.41 4.40
N SER A 133 25.71 9.52 3.67
CA SER A 133 25.03 9.61 2.36
C SER A 133 25.60 8.78 1.21
N SER A 134 26.69 8.04 1.43
CA SER A 134 27.25 7.06 0.49
C SER A 134 27.08 5.61 0.93
N GLN A 135 26.51 5.36 2.12
CA GLN A 135 26.23 4.03 2.64
C GLN A 135 24.94 3.47 2.02
N SER A 136 24.97 2.19 1.65
CA SER A 136 23.81 1.46 1.13
C SER A 136 24.04 -0.04 1.27
N LEU A 137 22.96 -0.80 1.38
CA LEU A 137 22.98 -2.26 1.30
C LEU A 137 22.93 -2.66 -0.18
N GLU A 138 24.10 -2.91 -0.77
CA GLU A 138 24.27 -3.28 -2.19
C GLU A 138 23.75 -2.23 -3.20
N GLY A 139 23.55 -0.99 -2.76
CA GLY A 139 22.91 0.09 -3.53
C GLY A 139 21.48 0.39 -3.12
N ILE A 140 20.84 -0.45 -2.29
CA ILE A 140 19.56 -0.14 -1.65
C ILE A 140 19.82 0.83 -0.49
N THR A 141 19.21 2.02 -0.51
CA THR A 141 19.44 3.04 0.52
C THR A 141 18.43 2.98 1.67
N LYS A 142 17.16 2.70 1.39
CA LYS A 142 16.09 2.63 2.42
C LYS A 142 15.19 1.41 2.23
N ILE A 143 14.86 0.72 3.32
CA ILE A 143 14.00 -0.48 3.35
C ILE A 143 12.85 -0.27 4.33
N ASN A 144 11.66 -0.68 3.92
CA ASN A 144 10.44 -0.70 4.72
C ASN A 144 10.19 -2.13 5.21
N LEU A 145 10.14 -2.32 6.52
CA LEU A 145 9.67 -3.56 7.15
C LEU A 145 8.17 -3.40 7.42
N ASN A 146 7.35 -4.05 6.60
CA ASN A 146 5.89 -4.08 6.69
C ASN A 146 5.45 -5.15 7.69
N ASN A 147 4.66 -4.75 8.67
CA ASN A 147 4.15 -5.60 9.76
C ASN A 147 2.95 -6.50 9.36
N ASN A 148 2.60 -6.53 8.06
CA ASN A 148 1.45 -7.24 7.50
C ASN A 148 0.10 -6.85 8.14
N TYR A 149 -0.03 -5.56 8.47
CA TYR A 149 -1.29 -5.00 8.97
C TYR A 149 -2.45 -5.26 7.99
N SER A 150 -3.58 -5.73 8.52
CA SER A 150 -4.79 -6.10 7.78
C SER A 150 -4.66 -7.27 6.79
N ASP A 151 -3.50 -7.95 6.71
CA ASP A 151 -3.32 -9.16 5.91
C ASP A 151 -3.09 -10.40 6.79
N PRO A 152 -4.10 -11.26 7.01
CA PRO A 152 -3.91 -12.51 7.73
C PRO A 152 -3.06 -13.53 6.98
N THR A 153 -2.83 -13.36 5.67
CA THR A 153 -2.06 -14.30 4.85
C THR A 153 -0.55 -14.03 4.86
N TYR A 154 -0.13 -12.81 5.21
CA TYR A 154 1.25 -12.33 5.05
C TYR A 154 1.74 -12.38 3.58
N MET A 155 0.85 -12.47 2.58
CA MET A 155 1.18 -12.74 1.18
C MET A 155 0.56 -11.76 0.17
N ARG A 156 -0.45 -10.95 0.52
CA ARG A 156 -1.19 -10.14 -0.48
C ARG A 156 -0.30 -9.16 -1.24
N GLU A 157 0.52 -8.42 -0.51
CA GLU A 157 1.44 -7.44 -1.07
C GLU A 157 2.55 -8.13 -1.89
N PHE A 158 3.09 -9.25 -1.39
CA PHE A 158 4.07 -10.08 -2.10
C PHE A 158 3.53 -10.58 -3.45
N LEU A 159 2.34 -11.19 -3.47
CA LEU A 159 1.73 -11.76 -4.66
C LEU A 159 1.28 -10.69 -5.67
N ALA A 160 0.91 -9.50 -5.20
CA ALA A 160 0.57 -8.37 -6.05
C ALA A 160 1.82 -7.75 -6.71
N TYR A 161 2.93 -7.63 -5.98
CA TYR A 161 4.20 -7.21 -6.59
C TYR A 161 4.78 -8.28 -7.53
N GLU A 162 4.63 -9.58 -7.24
CA GLU A 162 5.06 -10.64 -8.17
C GLU A 162 4.25 -10.61 -9.47
N LEU A 163 2.93 -10.37 -9.39
CA LEU A 163 2.09 -10.10 -10.56
C LEU A 163 2.54 -8.84 -11.32
N ALA A 164 2.86 -7.75 -10.61
CA ALA A 164 3.34 -6.51 -11.23
C ALA A 164 4.65 -6.71 -12.01
N GLU A 165 5.62 -7.42 -11.45
CA GLU A 165 6.87 -7.79 -12.14
C GLU A 165 6.62 -8.67 -13.37
N GLN A 166 5.69 -9.64 -13.30
CA GLN A 166 5.33 -10.48 -14.45
C GLN A 166 4.67 -9.69 -15.59
N MET A 167 3.98 -8.58 -15.27
CA MET A 167 3.45 -7.62 -16.25
C MET A 167 4.51 -6.64 -16.77
N GLY A 168 5.72 -6.65 -16.20
CA GLY A 168 6.80 -5.72 -16.53
C GLY A 168 6.64 -4.32 -15.94
N LEU A 169 5.83 -4.16 -14.88
CA LEU A 169 5.75 -2.89 -14.15
C LEU A 169 7.05 -2.64 -13.35
N PRO A 170 7.58 -1.40 -13.33
CA PRO A 170 8.61 -1.02 -12.38
C PRO A 170 8.09 -1.19 -10.95
N THR A 171 8.66 -2.15 -10.23
CA THR A 171 8.13 -2.65 -8.95
C THR A 171 9.24 -2.62 -7.89
N PRO A 172 8.98 -2.17 -6.64
CA PRO A 172 9.98 -2.23 -5.56
C PRO A 172 10.42 -3.68 -5.33
N LYS A 173 11.68 -3.90 -4.94
CA LYS A 173 12.12 -5.25 -4.51
C LYS A 173 11.48 -5.62 -3.16
N TYR A 174 11.17 -6.89 -2.93
CA TYR A 174 10.48 -7.37 -1.72
C TYR A 174 10.83 -8.83 -1.35
N SER A 175 10.75 -9.16 -0.06
CA SER A 175 10.97 -10.51 0.48
C SER A 175 10.42 -10.68 1.91
N HIS A 176 10.15 -11.91 2.33
CA HIS A 176 9.85 -12.23 3.73
C HIS A 176 11.12 -12.26 4.59
N VAL A 177 11.06 -11.68 5.79
CA VAL A 177 12.19 -11.62 6.73
C VAL A 177 11.76 -11.89 8.17
N ASN A 178 12.62 -12.56 8.94
CA ASN A 178 12.50 -12.62 10.40
C ASN A 178 13.14 -11.36 11.00
N LEU A 179 12.32 -10.49 11.61
CA LEU A 179 12.81 -9.29 12.27
C LEU A 179 13.22 -9.59 13.71
N TYR A 180 14.46 -9.25 14.05
CA TYR A 180 14.95 -9.19 15.42
C TYR A 180 15.30 -7.75 15.81
N VAL A 181 14.99 -7.35 17.05
CA VAL A 181 15.44 -6.07 17.62
C VAL A 181 16.07 -6.37 18.98
N ASN A 182 17.32 -5.91 19.19
CA ASN A 182 18.11 -6.17 20.40
C ASN A 182 18.15 -7.67 20.81
N ASN A 183 18.25 -8.55 19.79
CA ASN A 183 18.22 -10.02 19.86
C ASN A 183 16.85 -10.66 20.18
N GLU A 184 15.80 -9.88 20.45
CA GLU A 184 14.43 -10.41 20.55
C GLU A 184 13.82 -10.60 19.16
N LEU A 185 13.23 -11.77 18.89
CA LEU A 185 12.38 -11.96 17.70
C LEU A 185 11.14 -11.07 17.84
N LYS A 186 10.88 -10.21 16.85
CA LYS A 186 9.65 -9.40 16.75
C LYS A 186 8.64 -9.98 15.76
N GLY A 187 9.05 -10.92 14.91
CA GLY A 187 8.14 -11.73 14.09
C GLY A 187 8.54 -11.83 12.62
N LEU A 188 7.62 -12.35 11.81
CA LEU A 188 7.75 -12.42 10.36
C LEU A 188 7.20 -11.14 9.72
N TYR A 189 8.03 -10.47 8.93
CA TYR A 189 7.74 -9.20 8.26
C TYR A 189 7.91 -9.34 6.75
N LEU A 190 7.27 -8.47 5.97
CA LEU A 190 7.60 -8.28 4.57
C LEU A 190 8.57 -7.09 4.44
N ALA A 191 9.80 -7.33 4.01
CA ALA A 191 10.71 -6.27 3.61
C ALA A 191 10.33 -5.79 2.20
N VAL A 192 10.26 -4.47 2.01
CA VAL A 192 9.95 -3.80 0.74
C VAL A 192 10.91 -2.62 0.54
N GLU A 193 11.50 -2.52 -0.64
CA GLU A 193 12.35 -1.39 -1.02
C GLU A 193 11.58 -0.05 -0.97
N GLN A 194 12.21 1.00 -0.44
CA GLN A 194 11.64 2.34 -0.51
C GLN A 194 11.84 2.93 -1.91
N LEU A 195 10.76 3.26 -2.61
CA LEU A 195 10.83 4.08 -3.83
C LEU A 195 11.50 5.43 -3.51
N GLY A 196 12.56 5.75 -4.27
CA GLY A 196 13.50 6.84 -4.04
C GLY A 196 14.69 6.74 -5.01
N GLU A 197 15.70 7.60 -4.86
CA GLU A 197 16.74 7.81 -5.88
C GLU A 197 17.48 6.54 -6.34
N SER A 198 17.81 5.64 -5.41
CA SER A 198 18.49 4.35 -5.69
C SER A 198 17.64 3.36 -6.49
N TYR A 199 16.32 3.37 -6.26
CA TYR A 199 15.34 2.64 -7.07
C TYR A 199 15.19 3.30 -8.45
N LEU A 200 15.10 4.62 -8.51
CA LEU A 200 14.84 5.37 -9.75
C LEU A 200 15.99 5.23 -10.74
N GLU A 201 17.23 5.40 -10.28
CA GLU A 201 18.44 5.23 -11.10
C GLU A 201 18.50 3.81 -11.72
N ARG A 202 18.09 2.79 -10.97
CA ARG A 202 18.12 1.39 -11.41
C ARG A 202 17.03 1.05 -12.44
N ASN A 203 15.82 1.58 -12.29
CA ASN A 203 14.69 1.24 -13.16
C ASN A 203 14.54 2.21 -14.36
N PHE A 204 14.96 3.47 -14.22
CA PHE A 204 14.72 4.54 -15.21
C PHE A 204 16.00 5.18 -15.77
N GLY A 205 17.19 4.79 -15.29
CA GLY A 205 18.48 5.36 -15.71
C GLY A 205 18.66 6.85 -15.38
N SER A 206 17.91 7.33 -14.38
CA SER A 206 17.98 8.68 -13.82
C SER A 206 17.18 8.70 -12.51
N SER A 207 17.71 9.36 -11.48
CA SER A 207 16.97 9.75 -10.26
C SER A 207 16.55 11.22 -10.20
N ASN A 208 16.91 12.03 -11.21
CA ASN A 208 16.88 13.49 -11.14
C ASN A 208 15.47 14.12 -11.19
N GLY A 209 14.50 13.39 -11.76
CA GLY A 209 13.15 13.90 -11.99
C GLY A 209 12.29 13.93 -10.72
N ALA A 210 11.10 14.51 -10.83
CA ALA A 210 10.21 14.67 -9.69
C ALA A 210 9.51 13.35 -9.30
N LEU A 211 9.74 12.89 -8.06
CA LEU A 211 9.04 11.73 -7.48
C LEU A 211 7.98 12.21 -6.49
N TYR A 212 6.71 11.95 -6.76
CA TYR A 212 5.59 12.23 -5.85
C TYR A 212 5.02 10.93 -5.25
N LYS A 213 4.59 10.94 -3.98
CA LYS A 213 3.69 9.90 -3.43
C LYS A 213 2.27 10.47 -3.30
N ALA A 214 1.28 9.73 -3.81
CA ALA A 214 -0.12 9.99 -3.50
C ALA A 214 -0.48 9.46 -2.11
N ASN A 215 -0.84 10.36 -1.19
CA ASN A 215 -1.26 10.05 0.18
C ASN A 215 -2.76 10.39 0.42
N GLY A 216 -3.50 10.67 -0.66
CA GLY A 216 -4.91 11.09 -0.63
C GLY A 216 -5.06 12.59 -0.34
N GLY A 217 -6.22 13.15 -0.68
CA GLY A 217 -6.47 14.60 -0.60
C GLY A 217 -6.65 15.25 -1.97
N ASN A 218 -6.51 16.57 -2.05
CA ASN A 218 -6.84 17.33 -3.27
C ASN A 218 -5.81 17.08 -4.39
N GLY A 219 -6.28 16.81 -5.61
CA GLY A 219 -5.43 16.51 -6.76
C GLY A 219 -4.90 15.08 -6.80
N SER A 220 -5.21 14.23 -5.80
CA SER A 220 -4.78 12.81 -5.78
C SER A 220 -5.55 11.91 -6.75
N GLU A 221 -6.67 12.40 -7.29
CA GLU A 221 -7.35 11.88 -8.47
C GLU A 221 -6.70 12.30 -9.81
N LEU A 222 -5.73 13.23 -9.81
CA LEU A 222 -5.12 13.83 -11.01
C LEU A 222 -6.06 14.69 -11.87
N ASN A 223 -7.13 15.22 -11.27
CA ASN A 223 -7.98 16.27 -11.86
C ASN A 223 -7.17 17.55 -12.16
N TRP A 224 -7.56 18.28 -13.20
CA TRP A 224 -6.96 19.57 -13.54
C TRP A 224 -7.21 20.62 -12.46
N LEU A 225 -6.13 21.09 -11.84
CA LEU A 225 -6.06 22.23 -10.93
C LEU A 225 -5.05 23.25 -11.47
N GLU A 226 -5.39 24.54 -11.42
CA GLU A 226 -4.68 25.65 -12.07
C GLU A 226 -3.20 25.85 -11.66
N LYS A 227 -2.73 25.22 -10.57
CA LYS A 227 -1.38 25.41 -10.03
C LYS A 227 -0.88 24.19 -9.25
N ALA A 228 0.42 23.92 -9.33
CA ALA A 228 1.05 22.76 -8.69
C ALA A 228 0.86 22.74 -7.16
N SER A 229 0.80 23.91 -6.50
CA SER A 229 0.55 24.00 -5.05
C SER A 229 -0.89 23.69 -4.61
N ALA A 230 -1.79 23.34 -5.54
CA ALA A 230 -3.13 22.85 -5.23
C ALA A 230 -3.21 21.32 -5.06
N TYR A 231 -2.20 20.56 -5.52
CA TYR A 231 -2.17 19.10 -5.45
C TYR A 231 -1.68 18.63 -4.07
N THR A 232 -2.38 19.03 -3.00
CA THR A 232 -1.97 18.76 -1.61
C THR A 232 -2.01 17.29 -1.22
N GLY A 233 -2.57 16.41 -2.04
CA GLY A 233 -2.49 14.95 -1.88
C GLY A 233 -1.28 14.29 -2.56
N LEU A 234 -0.41 15.05 -3.25
CA LEU A 234 0.80 14.56 -3.93
C LEU A 234 2.05 15.10 -3.23
N ASP A 235 2.60 14.32 -2.31
CA ASP A 235 3.83 14.68 -1.59
C ASP A 235 5.06 14.51 -2.49
N LEU A 236 5.82 15.57 -2.77
CA LEU A 236 7.15 15.45 -3.38
C LEU A 236 8.12 14.73 -2.40
N LYS A 237 8.79 13.67 -2.87
CA LYS A 237 9.70 12.81 -2.10
C LYS A 237 11.16 12.87 -2.57
N SER A 238 11.41 13.11 -3.86
CA SER A 238 12.75 13.42 -4.41
C SER A 238 12.63 14.23 -5.70
N GLY A 239 13.76 14.73 -6.20
CA GLY A 239 13.80 15.66 -7.33
C GLY A 239 13.54 17.12 -6.92
N SER A 240 13.75 18.05 -7.85
CA SER A 240 13.55 19.48 -7.63
C SER A 240 12.82 20.10 -8.82
N THR A 241 11.59 20.53 -8.60
CA THR A 241 10.70 21.10 -9.63
C THR A 241 9.83 22.21 -9.03
N LYS A 242 9.26 23.05 -9.90
CA LYS A 242 8.17 23.98 -9.57
C LYS A 242 6.77 23.37 -9.82
N GLY A 243 6.73 22.13 -10.32
CA GLY A 243 5.54 21.43 -10.80
C GLY A 243 5.08 21.85 -12.21
N GLU A 244 5.98 22.39 -13.04
CA GLU A 244 5.66 22.76 -14.44
C GLU A 244 5.36 21.49 -15.27
N GLU A 245 6.10 20.40 -15.02
CA GLU A 245 5.93 19.08 -15.66
C GLU A 245 4.65 18.39 -15.19
N LEU A 246 4.37 18.41 -13.88
CA LEU A 246 3.13 17.88 -13.30
C LEU A 246 1.91 18.59 -13.91
N LEU A 247 1.95 19.92 -14.04
CA LEU A 247 0.90 20.70 -14.69
C LEU A 247 0.77 20.38 -16.18
N ALA A 248 1.86 20.13 -16.90
CA ALA A 248 1.80 19.70 -18.30
C ALA A 248 1.10 18.34 -18.44
N MET A 249 1.45 17.36 -17.59
CA MET A 249 0.88 16.01 -17.62
C MET A 249 -0.61 16.02 -17.27
N VAL A 250 -1.00 16.62 -16.15
CA VAL A 250 -2.43 16.69 -15.77
C VAL A 250 -3.25 17.55 -16.71
N ASN A 251 -2.69 18.59 -17.36
CA ASN A 251 -3.40 19.34 -18.39
C ASN A 251 -3.65 18.50 -19.64
N GLU A 252 -2.62 17.83 -20.19
CA GLU A 252 -2.77 16.99 -21.38
C GLU A 252 -3.71 15.82 -21.10
N LEU A 253 -3.63 15.20 -19.91
CA LEU A 253 -4.57 14.15 -19.50
C LEU A 253 -6.02 14.67 -19.43
N ASN A 254 -6.28 15.79 -18.74
CA ASN A 254 -7.65 16.28 -18.52
C ASN A 254 -8.28 16.95 -19.75
N ASN A 255 -7.49 17.73 -20.49
CA ASN A 255 -7.96 18.66 -21.52
C ASN A 255 -7.41 18.35 -22.93
N GLY A 256 -6.48 17.40 -23.05
CA GLY A 256 -5.79 17.03 -24.28
C GLY A 256 -6.13 15.61 -24.76
N THR A 257 -5.25 15.08 -25.62
CA THR A 257 -5.44 13.79 -26.32
C THR A 257 -4.14 13.03 -26.60
N ASP A 258 -2.98 13.68 -26.45
CA ASP A 258 -1.66 13.14 -26.75
C ASP A 258 -1.02 12.59 -25.46
N TYR A 259 -1.63 11.55 -24.88
CA TYR A 259 -1.26 11.07 -23.54
C TYR A 259 0.14 10.43 -23.51
N GLU A 260 0.56 9.76 -24.58
CA GLU A 260 1.88 9.10 -24.72
C GLU A 260 3.07 10.10 -24.62
N LYS A 261 2.82 11.39 -24.86
CA LYS A 261 3.80 12.48 -24.71
C LYS A 261 4.10 12.84 -23.25
N VAL A 262 3.19 12.57 -22.31
CA VAL A 262 3.28 12.99 -20.90
C VAL A 262 3.20 11.85 -19.89
N LEU A 263 2.80 10.65 -20.31
CA LEU A 263 2.56 9.50 -19.47
C LEU A 263 2.99 8.24 -20.21
N ASP A 264 3.64 7.30 -19.52
CA ASP A 264 3.76 5.93 -20.02
C ASP A 264 2.37 5.27 -19.94
N VAL A 265 1.68 5.26 -21.09
CA VAL A 265 0.32 4.74 -21.17
C VAL A 265 0.28 3.22 -20.98
N GLU A 266 1.32 2.48 -21.40
CA GLU A 266 1.35 1.02 -21.20
C GLU A 266 1.50 0.68 -19.71
N GLU A 267 2.39 1.37 -19.00
CA GLU A 267 2.55 1.27 -17.55
C GLU A 267 1.26 1.67 -16.81
N ALA A 268 0.60 2.76 -17.23
CA ALA A 268 -0.65 3.22 -16.62
C ALA A 268 -1.81 2.22 -16.82
N LEU A 269 -1.96 1.64 -18.01
CA LEU A 269 -2.97 0.60 -18.28
C LEU A 269 -2.70 -0.67 -17.45
N LYS A 270 -1.44 -1.08 -17.32
CA LYS A 270 -1.02 -2.19 -16.46
C LYS A 270 -1.31 -1.91 -14.98
N PHE A 271 -1.06 -0.70 -14.50
CA PHE A 271 -1.37 -0.29 -13.14
C PHE A 271 -2.89 -0.31 -12.86
N ILE A 272 -3.73 0.12 -13.82
CA ILE A 272 -5.20 0.02 -13.69
C ILE A 272 -5.63 -1.45 -13.66
N ALA A 273 -5.10 -2.29 -14.55
CA ALA A 273 -5.41 -3.72 -14.61
C ALA A 273 -5.00 -4.47 -13.34
N LEU A 274 -3.81 -4.17 -12.79
CA LEU A 274 -3.31 -4.71 -11.53
C LEU A 274 -4.28 -4.44 -10.37
N ASN A 275 -4.72 -3.19 -10.20
CA ASN A 275 -5.64 -2.83 -9.11
C ASN A 275 -7.06 -3.38 -9.33
N MET A 276 -7.54 -3.44 -10.57
CA MET A 276 -8.85 -4.02 -10.90
C MET A 276 -8.86 -5.54 -10.64
N ALA A 277 -7.94 -6.30 -11.24
CA ALA A 277 -7.97 -7.76 -11.18
C ALA A 277 -7.61 -8.31 -9.79
N THR A 278 -6.86 -7.56 -8.98
CA THR A 278 -6.65 -7.89 -7.55
C THR A 278 -7.71 -7.30 -6.62
N ALA A 279 -8.68 -6.53 -7.13
CA ALA A 279 -9.64 -5.76 -6.32
C ALA A 279 -8.97 -4.90 -5.22
N ASN A 280 -7.79 -4.31 -5.49
CA ASN A 280 -7.14 -3.43 -4.53
C ASN A 280 -7.85 -2.08 -4.46
N MET A 281 -8.80 -1.96 -3.52
CA MET A 281 -9.58 -0.74 -3.29
C MET A 281 -8.91 0.26 -2.33
N ASP A 282 -7.68 0.00 -1.85
CA ASP A 282 -6.86 0.97 -1.11
C ASP A 282 -5.80 1.55 -2.06
N SER A 283 -6.27 2.16 -3.16
CA SER A 283 -5.47 2.53 -4.34
C SER A 283 -5.98 3.81 -5.02
N TYR A 284 -5.49 4.12 -6.24
CA TYR A 284 -6.08 5.12 -7.13
C TYR A 284 -7.54 4.81 -7.52
N LEU A 285 -7.95 3.53 -7.58
CA LEU A 285 -9.34 3.13 -7.82
C LEU A 285 -10.21 3.29 -6.56
N GLY A 286 -9.58 3.24 -5.38
CA GLY A 286 -10.22 3.37 -4.07
C GLY A 286 -10.84 4.74 -3.78
N GLY A 287 -11.71 4.84 -2.78
CA GLY A 287 -12.29 6.14 -2.37
C GLY A 287 -11.25 7.16 -1.88
N ASN A 288 -10.14 6.68 -1.31
CA ASN A 288 -9.06 7.48 -0.73
C ASN A 288 -8.05 8.02 -1.77
N LYS A 289 -7.94 7.39 -2.97
CA LYS A 289 -7.10 7.82 -4.11
C LYS A 289 -5.60 7.98 -3.77
N HIS A 290 -4.97 6.91 -3.27
CA HIS A 290 -3.61 6.93 -2.73
C HIS A 290 -2.87 5.64 -3.09
N ASN A 291 -1.74 5.36 -2.42
CA ASN A 291 -0.95 4.13 -2.58
C ASN A 291 -0.46 3.93 -4.03
N TYR A 292 -0.04 5.04 -4.63
CA TYR A 292 0.78 5.04 -5.84
C TYR A 292 1.83 6.14 -5.73
N TYR A 293 2.87 6.02 -6.56
CA TYR A 293 3.82 7.11 -6.79
C TYR A 293 3.71 7.59 -8.24
N LEU A 294 4.06 8.84 -8.48
CA LEU A 294 4.31 9.36 -9.83
C LEU A 294 5.79 9.71 -9.95
N TYR A 295 6.45 9.23 -11.00
CA TYR A 295 7.82 9.62 -11.32
C TYR A 295 7.89 10.31 -12.68
N GLU A 296 8.38 11.55 -12.70
CA GLU A 296 8.70 12.29 -13.92
C GLU A 296 10.10 11.89 -14.43
N ASN A 297 10.23 11.63 -15.73
CA ASN A 297 11.51 11.41 -16.39
C ASN A 297 11.53 12.05 -17.79
N LYS A 298 12.11 13.25 -17.89
CA LYS A 298 12.25 14.05 -19.12
C LYS A 298 10.89 14.51 -19.68
N GLY A 299 9.91 14.76 -18.80
CA GLY A 299 8.56 15.22 -19.13
C GLY A 299 7.51 14.11 -19.28
N THR A 300 7.90 12.83 -19.33
CA THR A 300 6.99 11.69 -19.31
C THR A 300 6.87 11.14 -17.88
N PHE A 301 5.66 10.78 -17.45
CA PHE A 301 5.39 10.24 -16.12
C PHE A 301 5.15 8.71 -16.12
N SER A 302 5.71 8.04 -15.11
CA SER A 302 5.37 6.66 -14.70
C SER A 302 4.46 6.69 -13.45
N ILE A 303 3.58 5.70 -13.30
CA ILE A 303 2.69 5.47 -12.15
C ILE A 303 3.03 4.15 -11.43
N LEU A 304 3.77 4.27 -10.33
CA LEU A 304 4.41 3.13 -9.67
C LEU A 304 3.51 2.51 -8.58
N PRO A 305 3.45 1.16 -8.48
CA PRO A 305 2.68 0.46 -7.45
C PRO A 305 3.28 0.63 -6.04
N TRP A 306 2.42 0.81 -5.03
CA TRP A 306 2.79 0.92 -3.61
C TRP A 306 1.68 0.39 -2.68
N ASP A 307 2.00 -0.07 -1.45
CA ASP A 307 1.06 -0.52 -0.39
C ASP A 307 -0.06 -1.48 -0.90
N TYR A 308 0.29 -2.73 -1.24
CA TYR A 308 -0.69 -3.75 -1.73
C TYR A 308 -1.16 -4.75 -0.65
N ASN A 309 -1.05 -4.42 0.64
CA ASN A 309 -1.54 -5.28 1.74
C ASN A 309 -3.07 -5.49 1.70
N MET A 310 -3.82 -4.55 1.09
CA MET A 310 -5.28 -4.62 0.91
C MET A 310 -5.71 -5.25 -0.43
N ALA A 311 -4.77 -5.74 -1.24
CA ALA A 311 -5.06 -6.46 -2.48
C ALA A 311 -5.76 -7.82 -2.22
N PHE A 312 -6.22 -8.47 -3.29
CA PHE A 312 -7.00 -9.70 -3.29
C PHE A 312 -8.22 -9.62 -2.36
N GLY A 313 -9.00 -8.54 -2.52
CA GLY A 313 -10.21 -8.28 -1.75
C GLY A 313 -9.98 -7.95 -0.26
N GLY A 314 -8.81 -7.41 0.10
CA GLY A 314 -8.46 -7.11 1.50
C GLY A 314 -9.36 -6.06 2.16
N LEU A 315 -9.89 -5.10 1.40
CA LEU A 315 -10.95 -4.16 1.85
C LEU A 315 -12.38 -4.70 1.64
N GLY A 316 -12.53 -5.96 1.21
CA GLY A 316 -13.75 -6.47 0.60
C GLY A 316 -13.87 -6.09 -0.88
N GLY A 317 -15.06 -6.31 -1.44
CA GLY A 317 -15.30 -6.26 -2.89
C GLY A 317 -15.05 -7.60 -3.57
N THR A 318 -16.05 -8.09 -4.30
CA THR A 318 -16.01 -9.34 -5.08
C THR A 318 -16.88 -9.17 -6.32
N GLY A 319 -16.53 -9.81 -7.44
CA GLY A 319 -17.33 -9.69 -8.66
C GLY A 319 -17.17 -8.34 -9.39
N ILE A 320 -16.06 -7.63 -9.13
CA ILE A 320 -15.69 -6.41 -9.88
C ILE A 320 -15.62 -6.77 -11.37
N LEU A 321 -16.23 -5.93 -12.19
CA LEU A 321 -16.26 -6.10 -13.64
C LEU A 321 -15.07 -5.35 -14.27
N MET A 322 -14.52 -5.86 -15.37
CA MET A 322 -13.27 -5.36 -15.94
C MET A 322 -13.36 -3.92 -16.45
N ASP A 323 -14.53 -3.50 -16.92
CA ASP A 323 -14.85 -2.12 -17.29
C ASP A 323 -15.57 -1.36 -16.15
N GLU A 324 -15.75 -1.93 -14.96
CA GLU A 324 -16.33 -1.22 -13.80
C GLU A 324 -15.53 0.05 -13.42
N PRO A 325 -14.20 0.15 -13.61
CA PRO A 325 -13.49 1.43 -13.48
C PRO A 325 -14.07 2.52 -14.39
N THR A 326 -14.62 2.20 -15.56
CA THR A 326 -15.26 3.17 -16.45
C THR A 326 -16.69 3.54 -16.02
N GLN A 327 -17.14 3.11 -14.84
CA GLN A 327 -18.48 3.33 -14.30
C GLN A 327 -18.46 4.04 -12.93
N GLY A 328 -19.58 4.67 -12.56
CA GLY A 328 -19.76 5.32 -11.26
C GLY A 328 -18.69 6.37 -10.90
N ALA A 329 -18.37 6.51 -9.61
CA ALA A 329 -17.41 7.50 -9.11
C ALA A 329 -15.92 7.18 -9.37
N VAL A 330 -15.64 6.18 -10.23
CA VAL A 330 -14.30 5.88 -10.78
C VAL A 330 -14.21 6.35 -12.24
N ALA A 331 -15.33 6.34 -12.98
CA ALA A 331 -15.41 6.79 -14.37
C ALA A 331 -14.87 8.19 -14.61
N ASP A 332 -15.18 9.14 -13.71
CA ASP A 332 -14.81 10.55 -13.84
C ASP A 332 -13.31 10.84 -13.56
N ARG A 333 -12.51 9.83 -13.19
CA ARG A 333 -11.11 10.01 -12.77
C ARG A 333 -10.17 10.00 -13.97
N PRO A 334 -9.36 11.04 -14.23
CA PRO A 334 -8.66 11.22 -15.50
C PRO A 334 -7.84 10.04 -16.03
N LEU A 335 -7.11 9.26 -15.20
CA LEU A 335 -6.38 8.09 -15.74
C LEU A 335 -7.31 7.01 -16.29
N VAL A 336 -8.52 6.88 -15.75
CA VAL A 336 -9.50 5.88 -16.18
C VAL A 336 -10.42 6.46 -17.25
N ASP A 337 -10.95 7.66 -17.03
CA ASP A 337 -11.81 8.42 -17.96
C ASP A 337 -11.16 8.54 -19.34
N LYS A 338 -9.88 8.93 -19.38
CA LYS A 338 -9.22 9.40 -20.60
C LYS A 338 -8.57 8.26 -21.36
N LEU A 339 -7.90 7.35 -20.65
CA LEU A 339 -7.24 6.21 -21.29
C LEU A 339 -8.27 5.20 -21.78
N LEU A 340 -9.23 4.75 -20.95
CA LEU A 340 -10.17 3.69 -21.33
C LEU A 340 -11.33 4.15 -22.25
N LYS A 341 -11.39 5.44 -22.61
CA LYS A 341 -12.25 5.98 -23.70
C LYS A 341 -11.58 5.95 -25.08
N VAL A 342 -10.29 5.62 -25.17
CA VAL A 342 -9.60 5.45 -26.46
C VAL A 342 -9.60 3.96 -26.79
N ASP A 343 -10.25 3.57 -27.89
CA ASP A 343 -10.45 2.15 -28.26
C ASP A 343 -9.14 1.34 -28.26
N LYS A 344 -8.04 1.90 -28.81
CA LYS A 344 -6.68 1.31 -28.77
C LYS A 344 -6.26 0.93 -27.35
N TYR A 345 -6.37 1.87 -26.41
CA TYR A 345 -5.93 1.68 -25.03
C TYR A 345 -6.87 0.75 -24.27
N LYS A 346 -8.17 0.74 -24.60
CA LYS A 346 -9.12 -0.22 -24.04
C LYS A 346 -8.87 -1.65 -24.54
N GLU A 347 -8.54 -1.82 -25.82
CA GLU A 347 -8.13 -3.12 -26.38
C GLU A 347 -6.85 -3.64 -25.73
N GLN A 348 -5.83 -2.78 -25.58
CA GLN A 348 -4.60 -3.11 -24.83
C GLN A 348 -4.90 -3.48 -23.36
N TYR A 349 -5.77 -2.73 -22.68
CA TYR A 349 -6.21 -3.03 -21.32
C TYR A 349 -6.91 -4.40 -21.21
N HIS A 350 -7.79 -4.74 -22.16
CA HIS A 350 -8.44 -6.05 -22.23
C HIS A 350 -7.44 -7.18 -22.47
N GLN A 351 -6.45 -6.97 -23.35
CA GLN A 351 -5.35 -7.92 -23.55
C GLN A 351 -4.54 -8.13 -22.26
N ILE A 352 -4.17 -7.06 -21.55
CA ILE A 352 -3.43 -7.15 -20.27
C ILE A 352 -4.23 -7.98 -19.26
N VAL A 353 -5.54 -7.72 -19.11
CA VAL A 353 -6.40 -8.49 -18.20
C VAL A 353 -6.47 -9.97 -18.62
N GLN A 354 -6.55 -10.27 -19.92
CA GLN A 354 -6.49 -11.65 -20.43
C GLN A 354 -5.16 -12.33 -20.08
N GLU A 355 -4.03 -11.65 -20.30
CA GLU A 355 -2.69 -12.17 -20.01
C GLU A 355 -2.48 -12.43 -18.51
N MET A 356 -3.03 -11.59 -17.63
CA MET A 356 -3.01 -11.84 -16.18
C MET A 356 -3.81 -13.10 -15.81
N VAL A 357 -5.02 -13.25 -16.36
CA VAL A 357 -5.96 -14.36 -16.08
C VAL A 357 -5.45 -15.70 -16.63
N GLN A 358 -4.89 -15.72 -17.84
CA GLN A 358 -4.31 -16.92 -18.46
C GLN A 358 -2.88 -17.20 -17.98
N GLY A 359 -2.17 -16.16 -17.55
CA GLY A 359 -0.81 -16.16 -17.01
C GLY A 359 -0.79 -16.44 -15.50
N TYR A 360 -0.37 -15.45 -14.71
CA TYR A 360 -0.05 -15.63 -13.29
C TYR A 360 -1.27 -15.97 -12.40
N LEU A 361 -2.43 -15.36 -12.67
CA LEU A 361 -3.64 -15.58 -11.86
C LEU A 361 -4.36 -16.90 -12.16
N SER A 362 -4.02 -17.62 -13.23
CA SER A 362 -4.66 -18.89 -13.58
C SER A 362 -4.68 -19.86 -12.39
N GLU A 363 -5.83 -20.51 -12.15
CA GLU A 363 -6.19 -21.13 -10.87
C GLU A 363 -5.11 -22.07 -10.31
N ASP A 364 -4.63 -23.01 -11.11
CA ASP A 364 -3.56 -23.95 -10.71
C ASP A 364 -2.25 -23.24 -10.32
N LYS A 365 -1.82 -22.24 -11.10
CA LYS A 365 -0.55 -21.54 -10.87
C LYS A 365 -0.61 -20.68 -9.62
N PHE A 366 -1.69 -19.93 -9.44
CA PHE A 366 -1.86 -19.09 -8.25
C PHE A 366 -2.07 -19.95 -6.99
N ALA A 367 -2.86 -21.03 -7.07
CA ALA A 367 -3.06 -21.94 -5.94
C ALA A 367 -1.78 -22.69 -5.53
N ALA A 368 -0.90 -23.01 -6.50
CA ALA A 368 0.43 -23.55 -6.27
C ALA A 368 1.38 -22.50 -5.67
N ARG A 369 1.46 -21.29 -6.23
CA ARG A 369 2.36 -20.24 -5.74
C ARG A 369 2.01 -19.79 -4.31
N VAL A 370 0.72 -19.68 -4.00
CA VAL A 370 0.25 -19.45 -2.62
C VAL A 370 0.62 -20.63 -1.70
N GLN A 371 0.71 -21.86 -2.21
CA GLN A 371 1.19 -23.00 -1.42
C GLN A 371 2.70 -22.94 -1.17
N GLU A 372 3.51 -22.64 -2.19
CA GLU A 372 4.96 -22.44 -2.02
C GLU A 372 5.28 -21.39 -0.96
N LEU A 373 4.56 -20.26 -0.97
CA LEU A 373 4.69 -19.24 0.07
C LEU A 373 4.19 -19.72 1.43
N ALA A 374 3.11 -20.51 1.48
CA ALA A 374 2.63 -21.09 2.74
C ALA A 374 3.67 -22.03 3.35
N ASP A 375 4.26 -22.90 2.54
CA ASP A 375 5.28 -23.86 2.96
C ASP A 375 6.58 -23.14 3.40
N LEU A 376 6.92 -22.02 2.73
CA LEU A 376 8.05 -21.16 3.08
C LEU A 376 7.86 -20.41 4.41
N ILE A 377 6.66 -19.88 4.69
CA ILE A 377 6.46 -18.93 5.79
C ILE A 377 5.67 -19.45 7.00
N SER A 378 5.00 -20.61 6.91
CA SER A 378 4.13 -21.13 7.99
C SER A 378 4.84 -21.27 9.33
N ASP A 379 6.10 -21.72 9.33
CA ASP A 379 6.91 -21.88 10.55
C ASP A 379 7.25 -20.53 11.21
N GLY A 380 7.48 -19.50 10.40
CA GLY A 380 7.69 -18.13 10.87
C GLY A 380 6.42 -17.52 11.45
N VAL A 381 5.27 -17.68 10.78
CA VAL A 381 3.97 -17.21 11.29
C VAL A 381 3.56 -17.93 12.57
N ALA A 382 3.78 -19.25 12.66
CA ALA A 382 3.46 -20.04 13.86
C ALA A 382 4.35 -19.71 15.08
N LYS A 383 5.50 -19.04 14.88
CA LYS A 383 6.45 -18.62 15.91
C LYS A 383 6.46 -17.11 16.16
N ASP A 384 5.64 -16.35 15.43
CA ASP A 384 5.61 -14.89 15.50
C ASP A 384 5.03 -14.44 16.86
N PRO A 385 5.82 -13.80 17.74
CA PRO A 385 5.40 -13.50 19.10
C PRO A 385 4.53 -12.24 19.20
N THR A 386 4.37 -11.47 18.12
CA THR A 386 3.62 -10.20 18.11
C THR A 386 2.40 -10.22 17.18
N ALA A 387 2.15 -11.35 16.51
CA ALA A 387 1.21 -11.50 15.41
C ALA A 387 -0.19 -10.89 15.64
N PHE A 388 -0.68 -10.16 14.64
CA PHE A 388 -2.07 -9.64 14.61
C PHE A 388 -3.14 -10.74 14.47
N TYR A 389 -2.74 -11.95 14.09
CA TYR A 389 -3.63 -13.05 13.73
C TYR A 389 -3.13 -14.36 14.31
N THR A 390 -4.06 -15.22 14.73
CA THR A 390 -3.77 -16.61 15.09
C THR A 390 -3.38 -17.44 13.86
N TYR A 391 -2.65 -18.53 14.07
CA TYR A 391 -2.26 -19.43 12.98
C TYR A 391 -3.50 -20.02 12.25
N ASP A 392 -4.58 -20.31 12.97
CA ASP A 392 -5.87 -20.73 12.39
C ASP A 392 -6.47 -19.67 11.45
N GLN A 393 -6.36 -18.38 11.80
CA GLN A 393 -6.80 -17.26 10.95
C GLN A 393 -5.91 -17.09 9.71
N TYR A 394 -4.61 -17.38 9.82
CA TYR A 394 -3.69 -17.43 8.69
C TYR A 394 -4.05 -18.55 7.69
N GLN A 395 -4.32 -19.77 8.18
CA GLN A 395 -4.79 -20.89 7.34
C GLN A 395 -6.15 -20.61 6.67
N GLN A 396 -7.08 -19.99 7.41
CA GLN A 396 -8.35 -19.52 6.84
C GLN A 396 -8.14 -18.42 5.80
N GLY A 397 -7.23 -17.48 6.05
CA GLY A 397 -6.85 -16.42 5.12
C GLY A 397 -6.29 -16.96 3.79
N ILE A 398 -5.39 -17.94 3.85
CA ILE A 398 -4.88 -18.64 2.65
C ILE A 398 -6.01 -19.29 1.85
N THR A 399 -6.96 -19.93 2.53
CA THR A 399 -8.13 -20.55 1.89
C THR A 399 -9.03 -19.50 1.21
N GLN A 400 -9.26 -18.36 1.89
CA GLN A 400 -10.02 -17.22 1.34
C GLN A 400 -9.31 -16.58 0.15
N LEU A 401 -7.98 -16.43 0.19
CA LEU A 401 -7.16 -15.87 -0.89
C LEU A 401 -7.20 -16.73 -2.16
N LYS A 402 -7.05 -18.06 -2.03
CA LYS A 402 -7.21 -18.99 -3.16
C LYS A 402 -8.64 -18.94 -3.73
N SER A 403 -9.66 -18.91 -2.86
CA SER A 403 -11.08 -18.80 -3.26
C SER A 403 -11.42 -17.48 -3.94
N PHE A 404 -10.86 -16.34 -3.48
CA PHE A 404 -11.05 -15.03 -4.09
C PHE A 404 -10.52 -15.04 -5.52
N ASN A 405 -9.29 -15.53 -5.72
CA ASN A 405 -8.67 -15.56 -7.03
C ASN A 405 -9.45 -16.44 -8.02
N SER A 406 -9.85 -17.65 -7.61
CA SER A 406 -10.68 -18.56 -8.41
C SER A 406 -11.99 -17.88 -8.88
N GLN A 407 -12.69 -17.20 -7.96
CA GLN A 407 -13.92 -16.47 -8.28
C GLN A 407 -13.68 -15.28 -9.22
N MET A 408 -12.58 -14.53 -9.03
CA MET A 408 -12.24 -13.38 -9.88
C MET A 408 -11.85 -13.83 -11.29
N VAL A 409 -11.01 -14.86 -11.42
CA VAL A 409 -10.63 -15.50 -12.68
C VAL A 409 -11.86 -16.03 -13.44
N ALA A 410 -12.76 -16.74 -12.74
CA ALA A 410 -13.99 -17.27 -13.33
C ALA A 410 -15.02 -16.17 -13.70
N SER A 411 -14.91 -14.99 -13.10
CA SER A 411 -15.69 -13.80 -13.48
C SER A 411 -15.10 -13.13 -14.72
N LEU A 412 -13.80 -12.80 -14.69
CA LEU A 412 -13.10 -12.10 -15.77
C LEU A 412 -13.10 -12.91 -17.08
N THR A 413 -12.94 -14.23 -17.01
CA THR A 413 -12.98 -15.11 -18.20
C THR A 413 -14.29 -14.96 -18.97
N LYS A 414 -15.43 -14.86 -18.26
CA LYS A 414 -16.77 -14.70 -18.87
C LYS A 414 -17.03 -13.30 -19.43
N GLN A 415 -16.25 -12.31 -18.99
CA GLN A 415 -16.34 -10.95 -19.50
C GLN A 415 -15.49 -10.81 -20.77
N LEU A 416 -14.31 -11.43 -20.77
CA LEU A 416 -13.42 -11.54 -21.94
C LEU A 416 -14.03 -12.37 -23.08
N ASP A 417 -14.79 -13.43 -22.79
CA ASP A 417 -15.50 -14.23 -23.81
C ASP A 417 -16.91 -13.69 -24.19
N GLY A 418 -17.36 -12.62 -23.52
CA GLY A 418 -18.65 -11.98 -23.76
C GLY A 418 -19.88 -12.72 -23.23
N THR A 419 -19.73 -13.82 -22.48
CA THR A 419 -20.84 -14.55 -21.84
C THR A 419 -21.37 -13.88 -20.55
N SER A 420 -20.74 -12.79 -20.09
CA SER A 420 -21.19 -11.93 -19.00
C SER A 420 -20.81 -10.46 -19.25
N PRO A 421 -21.57 -9.47 -18.74
CA PRO A 421 -21.26 -8.05 -18.98
C PRO A 421 -19.92 -7.61 -18.40
N SER A 422 -19.12 -6.88 -19.18
CA SER A 422 -17.84 -6.32 -18.72
C SER A 422 -17.99 -5.05 -17.86
N SER A 423 -19.15 -4.38 -17.90
CA SER A 423 -19.47 -3.15 -17.16
C SER A 423 -20.82 -3.25 -16.45
N GLY A 424 -20.93 -2.68 -15.25
CA GLY A 424 -22.21 -2.49 -14.57
C GLY A 424 -23.02 -1.32 -15.11
N ASP A 425 -24.10 -0.98 -14.41
CA ASP A 425 -24.93 0.22 -14.62
C ASP A 425 -24.44 1.45 -13.82
N GLY A 426 -23.26 1.35 -13.21
CA GLY A 426 -22.71 2.35 -12.30
C GLY A 426 -23.28 2.33 -10.87
N SER A 427 -24.20 1.42 -10.52
CA SER A 427 -24.66 1.22 -9.14
C SER A 427 -23.68 0.43 -8.25
N GLY A 428 -22.71 -0.26 -8.88
CA GLY A 428 -21.54 -0.82 -8.24
C GLY A 428 -21.66 -2.31 -7.91
N ASN A 429 -21.11 -3.18 -8.78
CA ASN A 429 -20.75 -4.55 -8.40
C ASN A 429 -19.42 -4.57 -7.62
N GLY A 430 -19.42 -3.79 -6.53
CA GLY A 430 -18.31 -3.53 -5.63
C GLY A 430 -18.88 -2.88 -4.38
N GLY A 431 -19.06 -3.68 -3.32
CA GLY A 431 -19.93 -3.33 -2.19
C GLY A 431 -19.53 -2.03 -1.49
N GLY A 432 -20.32 -0.97 -1.70
CA GLY A 432 -20.22 0.28 -0.95
C GLY A 432 -19.35 1.35 -1.58
N MET A 433 -19.70 1.85 -2.77
CA MET A 433 -19.36 3.23 -3.15
C MET A 433 -20.07 4.23 -2.22
N GLY A 434 -19.51 4.43 -1.01
CA GLY A 434 -20.06 5.30 0.02
C GLY A 434 -20.70 4.57 1.21
N GLY A 435 -19.88 3.88 2.00
CA GLY A 435 -20.26 3.33 3.30
C GLY A 435 -19.09 3.32 4.27
N GLY A 436 -19.28 3.78 5.51
CA GLY A 436 -18.23 3.75 6.53
C GLY A 436 -17.89 2.32 6.97
N MET A 437 -16.64 2.08 7.37
CA MET A 437 -16.20 0.80 7.93
C MET A 437 -17.19 0.27 8.99
N PRO A 438 -17.65 -0.98 8.89
CA PRO A 438 -18.09 -1.74 10.05
C PRO A 438 -16.88 -1.84 11.00
N GLY A 439 -16.88 -1.03 12.05
CA GLY A 439 -15.66 -0.77 12.81
C GLY A 439 -15.07 -2.04 13.41
N MET A 440 -13.77 -2.26 13.20
CA MET A 440 -12.97 -3.10 14.08
C MET A 440 -13.07 -2.51 15.48
N GLY A 441 -13.87 -3.16 16.34
CA GLY A 441 -14.24 -2.63 17.64
C GLY A 441 -13.04 -2.60 18.58
N ALA A 442 -12.45 -1.41 18.78
CA ALA A 442 -11.48 -1.18 19.83
C ALA A 442 -12.07 -1.62 21.19
N GLY A 443 -11.42 -2.57 21.85
CA GLY A 443 -11.95 -3.20 23.05
C GLY A 443 -11.93 -2.27 24.25
N ASN A 444 -13.08 -1.70 24.63
CA ASN A 444 -13.20 -0.92 25.86
C ASN A 444 -13.66 -1.79 27.04
N ASN A 445 -12.69 -2.46 27.67
CA ASN A 445 -12.92 -3.33 28.81
C ASN A 445 -13.17 -2.51 30.09
N ASN A 446 -14.44 -2.25 30.42
CA ASN A 446 -14.83 -1.68 31.71
C ASN A 446 -15.86 -2.60 32.41
N GLY A 447 -15.36 -3.64 33.05
CA GLY A 447 -16.16 -4.79 33.46
C GLY A 447 -16.92 -4.65 34.78
N LYS A 448 -18.05 -5.36 34.89
CA LYS A 448 -18.57 -5.92 36.16
C LYS A 448 -19.57 -7.06 35.94
N LYS A 449 -19.18 -8.25 36.42
CA LYS A 449 -20.04 -9.35 36.92
C LYS A 449 -21.16 -9.88 35.99
N GLY A 450 -20.75 -10.63 34.97
CA GLY A 450 -20.96 -12.08 34.90
C GLY A 450 -22.36 -12.70 35.04
N GLN A 451 -22.76 -13.41 33.99
CA GLN A 451 -23.51 -14.67 34.05
C GLN A 451 -23.03 -15.60 32.93
N GLN A 452 -23.19 -16.91 33.09
CA GLN A 452 -22.83 -17.90 32.06
C GLN A 452 -23.86 -17.87 30.92
N VAL A 453 -23.39 -17.80 29.68
CA VAL A 453 -24.22 -18.08 28.49
C VAL A 453 -23.47 -19.09 27.63
N GLN A 454 -24.18 -20.14 27.23
CA GLN A 454 -23.64 -21.29 26.53
C GLN A 454 -23.65 -21.02 25.02
N ALA A 455 -22.49 -21.13 24.35
CA ALA A 455 -22.40 -20.90 22.92
C ALA A 455 -23.10 -22.03 22.13
N GLN A 456 -24.27 -21.75 21.59
CA GLN A 456 -24.95 -22.62 20.63
C GLN A 456 -24.76 -22.07 19.22
N ALA A 457 -24.07 -22.84 18.36
CA ALA A 457 -23.94 -22.53 16.95
C ALA A 457 -25.30 -22.70 16.25
N ALA A 458 -25.81 -21.62 15.66
CA ALA A 458 -27.02 -21.67 14.84
C ALA A 458 -26.65 -22.05 13.40
N ALA A 459 -27.12 -23.21 12.93
CA ALA A 459 -26.93 -23.64 11.56
C ALA A 459 -27.77 -22.80 10.58
N VAL A 460 -27.18 -22.44 9.44
CA VAL A 460 -27.92 -21.81 8.34
C VAL A 460 -28.84 -22.85 7.70
N ASN A 461 -30.14 -22.57 7.67
CA ASN A 461 -31.12 -23.35 6.91
C ASN A 461 -31.96 -22.40 6.05
N GLY A 462 -31.73 -22.42 4.74
CA GLY A 462 -32.41 -21.55 3.79
C GLY A 462 -33.74 -22.13 3.32
N GLN A 463 -34.84 -21.39 3.54
CA GLN A 463 -36.10 -21.64 2.84
C GLN A 463 -36.51 -20.42 2.03
N VAL A 464 -36.66 -20.63 0.72
CA VAL A 464 -37.19 -19.64 -0.21
C VAL A 464 -38.71 -19.57 -0.05
N GLN A 465 -39.27 -18.35 0.05
CA GLN A 465 -40.71 -18.14 0.11
C GLN A 465 -41.17 -17.40 -1.16
N GLN A 466 -41.91 -18.09 -2.02
CA GLN A 466 -42.52 -17.51 -3.22
C GLN A 466 -43.81 -16.76 -2.87
N ASN A 467 -43.97 -15.55 -3.42
CA ASN A 467 -45.30 -15.00 -3.69
C ASN A 467 -45.80 -15.60 -5.03
N GLY A 468 -47.10 -15.88 -5.13
CA GLY A 468 -47.68 -16.45 -6.36
C GLY A 468 -49.12 -16.05 -6.59
N GLN A 469 -49.60 -16.25 -7.82
CA GLN A 469 -51.01 -16.31 -8.22
C GLN A 469 -51.08 -16.89 -9.64
N GLY A 470 -51.97 -17.85 -9.92
CA GLY A 470 -52.29 -18.26 -11.30
C GLY A 470 -52.59 -19.74 -11.58
N GLY A 471 -53.81 -20.20 -11.27
CA GLY A 471 -54.56 -21.10 -12.16
C GLY A 471 -54.41 -22.63 -12.11
N GLN A 472 -55.57 -23.30 -12.10
CA GLN A 472 -55.90 -24.57 -12.79
C GLN A 472 -55.25 -25.93 -12.37
N GLN A 473 -55.95 -26.60 -11.45
CA GLN A 473 -56.59 -27.94 -11.61
C GLN A 473 -55.81 -29.19 -12.09
N VAL A 474 -55.96 -30.28 -11.28
CA VAL A 474 -56.06 -31.71 -11.68
C VAL A 474 -54.70 -32.37 -12.11
N GLN A 475 -54.34 -33.63 -11.79
CA GLN A 475 -55.10 -34.85 -11.44
C GLN A 475 -54.40 -35.74 -10.37
N ASN A 476 -55.09 -36.78 -9.87
CA ASN A 476 -54.55 -37.82 -8.99
C ASN A 476 -53.58 -38.79 -9.68
N GLY A 477 -52.63 -39.34 -8.92
CA GLY A 477 -51.89 -40.57 -9.26
C GLY A 477 -51.33 -41.25 -7.99
N GLN A 478 -51.71 -42.50 -7.72
CA GLN A 478 -51.25 -43.29 -6.57
C GLN A 478 -50.32 -44.45 -7.00
N GLY A 479 -49.43 -44.87 -6.10
CA GLY A 479 -48.56 -46.04 -6.26
C GLY A 479 -47.07 -45.68 -6.20
N GLY A 480 -46.23 -46.18 -5.29
CA GLY A 480 -46.50 -47.01 -4.11
C GLY A 480 -45.86 -48.40 -4.19
N GLN A 481 -44.71 -48.58 -3.52
CA GLN A 481 -44.12 -49.89 -3.26
C GLN A 481 -43.31 -49.91 -1.96
N GLN A 482 -43.31 -51.07 -1.30
CA GLN A 482 -42.48 -51.44 -0.14
C GLN A 482 -41.20 -52.15 -0.69
N VAL A 483 -40.23 -52.69 0.06
CA VAL A 483 -40.16 -53.22 1.45
C VAL A 483 -38.70 -53.22 1.95
N GLN A 484 -38.51 -53.39 3.27
CA GLN A 484 -37.33 -53.95 3.99
C GLN A 484 -35.94 -53.27 3.82
N ASN A 485 -35.22 -52.83 4.87
CA ASN A 485 -34.97 -53.29 6.26
C ASN A 485 -33.78 -54.28 6.39
N GLY A 486 -32.82 -53.94 7.24
CA GLY A 486 -31.66 -54.76 7.61
C GLY A 486 -30.90 -54.12 8.79
N GLN A 487 -30.77 -54.85 9.91
CA GLN A 487 -30.15 -54.38 11.15
C GLN A 487 -29.04 -55.34 11.64
N GLY A 488 -28.05 -54.75 12.31
CA GLY A 488 -26.98 -55.35 13.12
C GLY A 488 -26.03 -54.20 13.48
N GLY A 489 -25.57 -53.96 14.72
CA GLY A 489 -25.12 -54.88 15.79
C GLY A 489 -23.61 -54.61 15.99
N GLN A 490 -23.01 -54.51 17.19
CA GLN A 490 -23.46 -54.73 18.57
C GLN A 490 -22.80 -53.70 19.54
N GLN A 491 -22.97 -53.86 20.85
CA GLN A 491 -22.51 -52.96 21.93
C GLN A 491 -21.16 -53.39 22.57
N MET A 492 -20.69 -52.63 23.59
CA MET A 492 -19.81 -52.97 24.76
C MET A 492 -18.56 -52.04 24.88
N GLN A 493 -18.08 -51.60 26.06
CA GLN A 493 -18.71 -51.42 27.40
C GLN A 493 -17.88 -50.43 28.29
N ASN A 494 -18.44 -50.01 29.43
CA ASN A 494 -17.98 -49.05 30.46
C ASN A 494 -16.51 -49.05 30.93
N GLY A 495 -16.11 -47.90 31.50
CA GLY A 495 -15.19 -47.78 32.64
C GLY A 495 -15.57 -46.60 33.56
N GLN A 496 -15.63 -46.78 34.89
CA GLN A 496 -16.04 -45.73 35.86
C GLN A 496 -15.37 -45.87 37.23
N GLY A 497 -15.17 -44.72 37.89
CA GLY A 497 -14.72 -44.50 39.28
C GLY A 497 -14.22 -43.04 39.39
N GLY A 498 -14.43 -42.24 40.45
CA GLY A 498 -14.86 -42.48 41.83
C GLY A 498 -13.78 -41.92 42.79
N GLN A 499 -14.03 -41.21 43.89
CA GLN A 499 -15.25 -40.79 44.60
C GLN A 499 -14.96 -39.54 45.47
N GLN A 500 -15.98 -38.71 45.81
CA GLN A 500 -16.14 -37.94 47.09
C GLN A 500 -15.05 -36.90 47.49
N ALA A 501 -15.20 -35.92 48.40
CA ALA A 501 -16.31 -35.09 48.96
C ALA A 501 -15.64 -33.88 49.72
N GLN A 502 -16.26 -32.94 50.45
CA GLN A 502 -17.66 -32.71 50.90
C GLN A 502 -18.00 -31.19 51.03
N ASN A 503 -18.36 -30.68 52.22
CA ASN A 503 -18.96 -29.35 52.50
C ASN A 503 -18.07 -28.41 53.34
N GLY A 504 -18.37 -27.09 53.30
CA GLY A 504 -17.97 -26.11 54.32
C GLY A 504 -18.72 -24.77 54.15
N GLN A 505 -19.27 -24.18 55.22
CA GLN A 505 -20.07 -22.95 55.20
C GLN A 505 -19.55 -21.88 56.19
N GLY A 506 -19.87 -20.61 55.93
CA GLY A 506 -19.68 -19.47 56.85
C GLY A 506 -18.72 -18.39 56.29
N GLY A 507 -19.01 -17.08 56.34
CA GLY A 507 -20.27 -16.39 56.69
C GLY A 507 -20.20 -15.59 58.00
N GLN A 508 -19.81 -14.32 57.93
CA GLN A 508 -20.05 -13.32 58.98
C GLN A 508 -20.01 -11.87 58.42
N GLN A 509 -20.69 -10.95 59.11
CA GLN A 509 -20.76 -9.51 58.84
C GLN A 509 -20.19 -8.71 60.05
N MET A 510 -20.22 -7.36 59.94
CA MET A 510 -20.02 -6.33 60.99
C MET A 510 -18.62 -5.69 61.09
N GLN A 511 -18.48 -4.43 61.51
CA GLN A 511 -19.30 -3.21 61.31
C GLN A 511 -18.51 -1.95 61.78
N ASN A 512 -18.91 -0.77 61.30
CA ASN A 512 -18.63 0.58 61.86
C ASN A 512 -17.21 1.19 61.71
N GLY A 513 -17.18 2.52 61.58
CA GLY A 513 -15.98 3.40 61.63
C GLY A 513 -15.84 4.09 63.00
N PRO A 514 -15.62 5.42 63.14
CA PRO A 514 -15.93 6.49 62.15
C PRO A 514 -14.91 7.66 62.02
N GLY A 515 -15.18 8.59 61.09
CA GLY A 515 -14.76 10.01 61.15
C GLY A 515 -13.76 10.48 60.07
N GLY A 516 -13.91 11.65 59.43
CA GLY A 516 -15.09 12.55 59.37
C GLY A 516 -14.79 13.99 58.92
N ARG A 517 -15.73 14.62 58.16
CA ARG A 517 -15.73 16.04 57.66
C ARG A 517 -14.62 16.38 56.65
N GLN A 518 -14.70 17.38 55.76
CA GLN A 518 -15.72 18.36 55.27
C GLN A 518 -15.21 18.81 53.86
N GLY A 519 -15.97 19.29 52.86
CA GLY A 519 -17.41 19.49 52.63
C GLY A 519 -17.61 20.06 51.19
N GLY A 520 -18.83 20.03 50.63
CA GLY A 520 -19.17 20.66 49.32
C GLY A 520 -19.54 22.15 49.46
N PRO A 521 -20.29 22.80 48.52
CA PRO A 521 -20.93 22.32 47.27
C PRO A 521 -20.37 23.04 46.00
N GLY A 522 -20.88 22.93 44.76
CA GLY A 522 -21.91 22.07 44.15
C GLY A 522 -22.74 22.78 43.05
N GLY A 523 -23.21 22.04 42.03
CA GLY A 523 -24.03 22.52 40.91
C GLY A 523 -23.23 22.98 39.66
N GLY A 524 -23.79 22.98 38.44
CA GLY A 524 -25.04 22.36 37.99
C GLY A 524 -25.66 22.96 36.71
N PHE A 525 -25.98 22.09 35.73
CA PHE A 525 -26.81 22.34 34.52
C PHE A 525 -26.28 23.32 33.44
N GLY A 526 -26.74 23.13 32.19
CA GLY A 526 -26.70 24.18 31.15
C GLY A 526 -26.24 23.75 29.75
N GLY A 527 -27.01 22.95 29.03
CA GLY A 527 -26.94 22.91 27.56
C GLY A 527 -28.04 23.80 26.95
N PRO A 528 -27.79 24.41 25.78
CA PRO A 528 -28.77 24.31 24.70
C PRO A 528 -28.11 24.07 23.32
N GLY A 529 -28.93 23.77 22.31
CA GLY A 529 -28.50 23.68 20.91
C GLY A 529 -29.48 24.36 19.97
N GLY A 530 -29.15 24.40 18.67
CA GLY A 530 -30.01 24.85 17.59
C GLY A 530 -29.85 26.33 17.20
N GLY A 531 -29.33 26.58 15.99
CA GLY A 531 -29.23 27.90 15.39
C GLY A 531 -28.82 27.81 13.92
N GLY A 532 -29.59 28.46 13.02
CA GLY A 532 -29.36 28.45 11.57
C GLY A 532 -28.34 29.50 11.08
N PRO A 533 -28.08 29.54 9.76
CA PRO A 533 -26.92 30.23 9.20
C PRO A 533 -27.05 31.76 9.08
N GLY A 534 -25.91 32.45 9.18
CA GLY A 534 -25.75 33.89 8.92
C GLY A 534 -24.49 34.17 8.09
N GLY A 535 -24.51 35.25 7.30
CA GLY A 535 -23.48 35.59 6.31
C GLY A 535 -22.18 36.21 6.86
N PRO A 536 -21.20 36.48 5.97
CA PRO A 536 -19.82 36.78 6.37
C PRO A 536 -19.61 38.21 6.89
N GLY A 537 -19.03 38.32 8.09
CA GLY A 537 -18.44 39.55 8.61
C GLY A 537 -16.91 39.44 8.65
N GLY A 538 -16.19 40.31 7.93
CA GLY A 538 -14.73 40.30 7.90
C GLY A 538 -14.12 40.82 9.21
N GLN A 539 -13.06 40.18 9.69
CA GLN A 539 -12.25 40.65 10.82
C GLN A 539 -10.86 41.07 10.33
N GLN A 540 -10.38 42.23 10.78
CA GLN A 540 -9.04 42.72 10.50
C GLN A 540 -8.03 42.00 11.41
N GLN A 541 -6.92 41.50 10.85
CA GLN A 541 -5.81 41.01 11.66
C GLN A 541 -5.14 42.20 12.41
N PRO A 542 -4.74 42.03 13.67
CA PRO A 542 -3.99 43.05 14.40
C PRO A 542 -2.60 43.24 13.78
N GLN A 543 -2.18 44.50 13.68
CA GLN A 543 -0.91 44.88 13.05
C GLN A 543 0.23 44.76 14.08
N GLY A 544 1.28 44.00 13.74
CA GLY A 544 2.41 43.72 14.63
C GLY A 544 3.19 44.98 15.06
N SER A 545 3.81 44.93 16.23
CA SER A 545 4.45 46.09 16.87
C SER A 545 5.84 46.39 16.28
N ALA A 546 6.24 47.68 16.34
CA ALA A 546 7.55 48.11 15.84
C ALA A 546 8.74 47.43 16.55
N SER A 547 8.56 46.99 17.79
CA SER A 547 9.54 46.20 18.55
C SER A 547 9.76 44.80 17.96
N GLU A 548 8.71 44.13 17.50
CA GLU A 548 8.82 42.79 16.89
C GLU A 548 9.55 42.87 15.54
N ALA A 549 9.26 43.89 14.73
CA ALA A 549 9.99 44.17 13.50
C ALA A 549 11.48 44.46 13.74
N MET A 550 11.83 45.19 14.80
CA MET A 550 13.23 45.45 15.17
C MET A 550 13.96 44.19 15.65
N MET A 551 13.31 43.31 16.42
CA MET A 551 13.90 42.02 16.82
C MET A 551 14.14 41.10 15.61
N ALA A 552 13.18 41.01 14.69
CA ALA A 552 13.34 40.24 13.45
C ALA A 552 14.50 40.76 12.59
N GLY A 553 14.65 42.09 12.48
CA GLY A 553 15.78 42.72 11.78
C GLY A 553 17.13 42.42 12.44
N ALA A 554 17.21 42.48 13.77
CA ALA A 554 18.42 42.14 14.52
C ALA A 554 18.83 40.67 14.33
N ALA A 555 17.86 39.75 14.37
CA ALA A 555 18.10 38.32 14.12
C ALA A 555 18.64 38.06 12.70
N PHE A 556 18.08 38.73 11.68
CA PHE A 556 18.57 38.63 10.30
C PHE A 556 20.00 39.13 10.14
N ILE A 557 20.37 40.24 10.79
CA ILE A 557 21.74 40.77 10.76
C ILE A 557 22.72 39.80 11.44
N ALA A 558 22.34 39.20 12.56
CA ALA A 558 23.15 38.18 13.23
C ALA A 558 23.35 36.93 12.37
N LEU A 559 22.30 36.46 11.67
CA LEU A 559 22.37 35.31 10.77
C LEU A 559 23.32 35.58 9.59
N LEU A 560 23.20 36.76 8.95
CA LEU A 560 24.07 37.17 7.85
C LEU A 560 25.54 37.31 8.30
N ALA A 561 25.79 37.78 9.52
CA ALA A 561 27.14 37.82 10.09
C ALA A 561 27.72 36.42 10.33
N ALA A 562 26.90 35.46 10.81
CA ALA A 562 27.30 34.07 10.98
C ALA A 562 27.64 33.41 9.62
N CYS A 563 26.80 33.61 8.59
CA CYS A 563 27.08 33.14 7.23
C CYS A 563 28.38 33.74 6.67
N PHE A 564 28.64 35.03 6.90
CA PHE A 564 29.88 35.68 6.48
C PHE A 564 31.11 35.06 7.15
N ILE A 565 31.03 34.76 8.46
CA ILE A 565 32.11 34.07 9.18
C ILE A 565 32.36 32.68 8.57
N VAL A 566 31.31 31.88 8.34
CA VAL A 566 31.43 30.53 7.74
C VAL A 566 32.06 30.57 6.35
N VAL A 567 31.68 31.53 5.49
CA VAL A 567 32.21 31.66 4.12
C VAL A 567 33.68 32.09 4.10
N PHE A 568 34.14 32.91 5.04
CA PHE A 568 35.51 33.44 5.05
C PHE A 568 36.48 32.73 6.00
N TYR A 569 36.02 31.88 6.93
CA TYR A 569 36.88 31.14 7.86
C TYR A 569 37.53 29.90 7.19
N LYS A 570 38.55 30.15 6.36
CA LYS A 570 39.39 29.08 5.79
C LYS A 570 40.04 28.24 6.91
N ARG A 571 39.57 27.00 7.09
CA ARG A 571 40.23 25.99 7.93
C ARG A 571 41.73 25.89 7.59
N LYS A 572 42.59 26.29 8.52
CA LYS A 572 43.94 25.70 8.60
C LYS A 572 43.78 24.23 9.01
N ARG A 573 44.52 23.33 8.38
CA ARG A 573 44.58 21.93 8.79
C ARG A 573 45.25 21.81 10.17
N LEU A 574 44.59 21.10 11.06
CA LEU A 574 45.17 20.00 11.83
C LEU A 574 44.36 18.75 11.46
#